data_AF-A0A2I0IQ94-F1
#
_entry.id   AF-A0A2I0IQ94-F1
#
_cell.length_a   1.000
_cell.length_b   1.000
_cell.length_c   1.000
_cell.angle_alpha   90.00
_cell.angle_beta   90.00
_cell.angle_gamma   90.00
#
_symmetry.space_group_name_H-M   'P 1'
#
loop_
_entity.id
_entity.type
_entity.pdbx_description
1 polymer ?
#
loop_
_entity_poly.entity_id
_entity_poly.type
_entity_poly.pdbx_seq_one_letter_code
_entity_poly.pdbx_strand_id
1 'polypeptide(L)'
;MFNIKDQNNPDFRRKILLGQIKPERLLTMTTQEMASDHRQKENQQIKEKAMYECELGAAPKATTDQFKCSRCRQRKCTYYQMQTRSADEPMTTYVTCVNCNNHWKFC
;
A
#
# COMPACT_ATOMS: atom_id res chain seq x y z
N MET A 1 27.46 -16.48 4.89
CA MET A 1 27.61 -17.19 6.19
C MET A 1 26.98 -16.44 7.38
N PHE A 2 26.16 -15.40 7.15
CA PHE A 2 25.61 -14.55 8.21
C PHE A 2 24.54 -15.26 9.08
N ASN A 3 23.63 -16.02 8.45
CA ASN A 3 22.49 -16.64 9.14
C ASN A 3 22.83 -17.83 10.07
N ILE A 4 23.95 -18.55 9.84
CA ILE A 4 24.31 -19.72 10.67
C ILE A 4 24.96 -19.32 12.00
N LYS A 5 25.58 -18.13 12.04
CA LYS A 5 26.26 -17.58 13.23
C LYS A 5 25.39 -16.58 13.99
N ASP A 6 24.13 -16.41 13.60
CA ASP A 6 23.24 -15.45 14.24
C ASP A 6 22.91 -15.88 15.69
N GLN A 7 23.23 -15.01 16.65
CA GLN A 7 22.93 -15.23 18.07
C GLN A 7 21.42 -15.18 18.35
N ASN A 8 20.66 -14.48 17.51
CA ASN A 8 19.21 -14.34 17.65
C ASN A 8 18.43 -15.51 17.03
N ASN A 9 19.10 -16.45 16.37
CA ASN A 9 18.49 -17.64 15.76
C ASN A 9 19.31 -18.93 16.01
N PRO A 10 19.51 -19.33 17.28
CA PRO A 10 20.30 -20.51 17.62
C PRO A 10 19.65 -21.82 17.12
N ASP A 11 18.32 -21.85 17.03
CA ASP A 11 17.56 -23.01 16.57
C ASP A 11 17.87 -23.37 15.13
N PHE A 12 18.10 -22.41 14.25
CA PHE A 12 18.44 -22.69 12.85
C PHE A 12 19.74 -23.49 12.73
N ARG A 13 20.77 -23.13 13.49
CA ARG A 13 22.02 -23.90 13.56
C ARG A 13 21.80 -25.31 14.12
N ARG A 14 20.94 -25.45 15.12
CA ARG A 14 20.58 -26.75 15.70
C ARG A 14 19.86 -27.64 14.67
N LYS A 15 18.91 -27.10 13.91
CA LYS A 15 18.16 -27.82 12.85
C LYS A 15 19.10 -28.36 11.77
N ILE A 16 20.16 -27.64 11.43
CA ILE A 16 21.20 -28.10 10.49
C ILE A 16 22.03 -29.24 11.10
N LEU A 17 22.52 -29.07 12.34
CA LEU A 17 23.35 -30.08 13.01
C LEU A 17 22.59 -31.40 13.26
N LEU A 18 21.29 -31.33 13.52
CA LEU A 18 20.41 -32.49 13.65
C LEU A 18 20.01 -33.12 12.31
N GLY A 19 20.45 -32.56 11.18
CA GLY A 19 20.14 -33.08 9.84
C GLY A 19 18.72 -32.82 9.35
N GLN A 20 17.93 -32.00 10.06
CA GLN A 20 16.60 -31.60 9.60
C GLN A 20 16.66 -30.73 8.33
N ILE A 21 17.75 -29.97 8.18
CA ILE A 21 18.05 -29.21 6.97
C ILE A 21 19.33 -29.79 6.37
N LYS A 22 19.22 -30.35 5.16
CA LYS A 22 20.39 -30.88 4.43
C LYS A 22 21.33 -29.74 4.02
N PRO A 23 22.66 -29.94 4.06
CA PRO A 23 23.63 -28.92 3.66
C PRO A 23 23.44 -28.41 2.22
N GLU A 24 23.05 -29.29 1.29
CA GLU A 24 22.76 -28.94 -0.11
C GLU A 24 21.63 -27.91 -0.23
N ARG A 25 20.60 -28.04 0.60
CA ARG A 25 19.44 -27.13 0.59
C ARG A 25 19.81 -25.72 1.07
N LEU A 26 20.82 -25.58 1.94
CA LEU A 26 21.27 -24.26 2.42
C LEU A 26 21.78 -23.36 1.30
N LEU A 27 22.27 -23.93 0.19
CA LEU A 27 22.74 -23.18 -0.97
C LEU A 27 21.58 -22.59 -1.78
N THR A 28 20.43 -23.26 -1.81
CA THR A 28 19.26 -22.85 -2.59
C THR A 28 18.22 -22.09 -1.76
N MET A 29 18.33 -22.11 -0.43
CA MET A 29 17.36 -21.44 0.45
C MET A 29 17.44 -19.92 0.35
N THR A 30 16.28 -19.29 0.43
CA THR A 30 16.17 -17.83 0.48
C THR A 30 16.51 -17.30 1.87
N THR A 31 16.88 -16.02 1.94
CA THR A 31 17.15 -15.33 3.22
C THR A 31 15.94 -15.32 4.15
N GLN A 32 14.73 -15.30 3.58
CA GLN A 32 13.49 -15.31 4.33
C GLN A 32 13.25 -16.67 5.01
N GLU A 33 13.54 -17.77 4.33
CA GLU A 33 13.41 -19.13 4.89
C GLU A 33 14.46 -19.45 5.97
N MET A 34 15.60 -18.75 5.94
CA MET A 34 16.66 -18.91 6.96
C MET A 34 16.45 -18.02 8.20
N ALA A 35 15.45 -17.13 8.18
CA ALA A 35 15.14 -16.26 9.31
C ALA A 35 14.56 -17.06 10.49
N SER A 36 14.52 -16.46 11.69
CA SER A 36 13.90 -17.09 12.87
C SER A 36 12.39 -17.27 12.67
N ASP A 37 11.81 -18.25 13.36
CA ASP A 37 10.37 -18.55 13.25
C ASP A 37 9.50 -17.32 13.60
N HIS A 38 9.97 -16.45 14.52
CA HIS A 38 9.32 -15.18 14.84
C HIS A 38 9.34 -14.20 13.65
N ARG A 39 10.52 -13.96 13.07
CA ARG A 39 10.70 -13.06 11.92
C ARG A 39 9.95 -13.55 10.69
N GLN A 40 9.89 -14.87 10.48
CA GLN A 40 9.11 -15.46 9.39
C GLN A 40 7.61 -15.12 9.54
N LYS A 41 7.06 -15.26 10.75
CA LYS A 41 5.66 -14.90 11.03
C LYS A 41 5.40 -13.40 10.85
N GLU A 42 6.30 -12.53 11.34
CA GLU A 42 6.18 -11.09 11.15
C GLU A 42 6.19 -10.71 9.67
N ASN A 43 7.15 -11.26 8.90
CA ASN A 43 7.24 -11.03 7.47
C ASN A 43 5.99 -11.52 6.73
N GLN A 44 5.44 -12.68 7.13
CA GLN A 44 4.21 -13.19 6.56
C GLN A 44 3.03 -12.24 6.82
N GLN A 45 2.87 -11.75 8.06
CA GLN A 45 1.83 -10.78 8.40
C GLN A 45 1.98 -9.47 7.63
N ILE A 46 3.21 -8.97 7.44
CA ILE A 46 3.47 -7.76 6.66
C ILE A 46 3.08 -7.97 5.20
N LYS A 47 3.44 -9.12 4.61
CA LYS A 47 3.07 -9.47 3.23
C LYS A 47 1.55 -9.57 3.06
N GLU A 48 0.87 -10.24 3.98
CA GLU A 48 -0.58 -10.38 3.96
C GLU A 48 -1.28 -9.02 4.07
N LYS A 49 -0.82 -8.15 4.97
CA LYS A 49 -1.33 -6.78 5.09
C LYS A 49 -1.09 -5.95 3.83
N ALA A 50 0.11 -6.00 3.26
CA ALA A 50 0.44 -5.26 2.05
C ALA A 50 -0.41 -5.72 0.85
N MET A 51 -0.61 -7.03 0.70
CA MET A 51 -1.50 -7.59 -0.33
C MET A 51 -2.93 -7.10 -0.15
N TYR A 52 -3.45 -7.17 1.07
CA TYR A 52 -4.80 -6.70 1.40
C TYR A 52 -4.99 -5.20 1.12
N GLU A 53 -4.01 -4.37 1.49
CA GLU A 53 -4.02 -2.93 1.23
C GLU A 53 -3.96 -2.61 -0.27
N CYS A 54 -3.19 -3.37 -1.05
CA CYS A 54 -3.14 -3.22 -2.51
C CYS A 54 -4.49 -3.56 -3.18
N GLU A 55 -5.16 -4.64 -2.74
CA GLU A 55 -6.44 -5.07 -3.31
C GLU A 55 -7.58 -4.07 -3.06
N LEU A 56 -7.57 -3.41 -1.90
CA LEU A 56 -8.61 -2.44 -1.54
C LEU A 56 -8.58 -1.16 -2.38
N GLY A 57 -7.43 -0.83 -2.98
CA GLY A 57 -7.21 0.46 -3.62
C GLY A 57 -7.23 1.63 -2.62
N ALA A 58 -6.52 2.71 -2.93
CA ALA A 58 -6.58 3.89 -2.09
C ALA A 58 -8.00 4.47 -2.14
N ALA A 59 -8.66 4.57 -0.98
CA ALA A 59 -9.97 5.20 -0.89
C ALA A 59 -9.88 6.63 -1.48
N PRO A 60 -10.83 7.05 -2.33
CA PRO A 60 -10.80 8.39 -2.91
C PRO A 60 -10.86 9.42 -1.78
N LYS A 61 -9.79 10.19 -1.61
CA LYS A 61 -9.70 11.25 -0.58
C LYS A 61 -10.25 12.55 -1.16
N ALA A 62 -11.17 13.17 -0.42
CA ALA A 62 -11.62 14.51 -0.76
C ALA A 62 -10.46 15.50 -0.56
N THR A 63 -10.22 16.37 -1.55
CA THR A 63 -9.19 17.40 -1.47
C THR A 63 -9.75 18.72 -0.94
N THR A 64 -11.06 18.95 -0.99
CA THR A 64 -11.69 20.19 -0.54
C THR A 64 -13.10 19.98 0.02
N ASP A 65 -13.48 20.86 0.96
CA ASP A 65 -14.85 21.00 1.48
C ASP A 65 -15.54 22.28 0.98
N GLN A 66 -14.93 23.03 0.07
CA GLN A 66 -15.49 24.29 -0.41
C GLN A 66 -16.82 24.08 -1.16
N PHE A 67 -16.94 23.00 -1.92
CA PHE A 67 -18.11 22.71 -2.76
C PHE A 67 -19.08 21.74 -2.09
N LYS A 68 -20.38 22.07 -2.11
CA LYS A 68 -21.45 21.18 -1.64
C LYS A 68 -22.07 20.44 -2.82
N CYS A 69 -22.07 19.11 -2.79
CA CYS A 69 -22.70 18.31 -3.83
C CYS A 69 -24.23 18.45 -3.80
N SER A 70 -24.86 18.70 -4.95
CA SER A 70 -26.32 18.81 -5.07
C SER A 70 -27.05 17.48 -4.85
N ARG A 71 -26.44 16.34 -5.22
CA ARG A 71 -27.06 15.01 -5.08
C ARG A 71 -27.01 14.47 -3.66
N CYS A 72 -25.82 14.38 -3.06
CA CYS A 72 -25.64 13.77 -1.73
C CYS A 72 -25.60 14.78 -0.58
N ARG A 73 -25.59 16.09 -0.86
CA ARG A 73 -25.51 17.21 0.11
C ARG A 73 -24.25 17.22 0.99
N GLN A 74 -23.31 16.31 0.77
CA GLN A 74 -22.00 16.29 1.43
C GLN A 74 -21.02 17.25 0.76
N ARG A 75 -20.01 17.70 1.50
CA ARG A 75 -18.97 18.62 1.03
C ARG A 75 -17.67 17.95 0.58
N LYS A 76 -17.61 16.61 0.65
CA LYS A 76 -16.45 15.81 0.25
C LYS A 76 -16.26 15.80 -1.27
N CYS A 77 -15.46 16.74 -1.78
CA CYS A 77 -15.22 16.89 -3.21
C CYS A 77 -13.72 16.91 -3.54
N THR A 78 -13.40 16.54 -4.78
CA THR A 78 -12.11 16.82 -5.41
C THR A 78 -12.31 17.84 -6.52
N TYR A 79 -11.35 18.72 -6.73
CA TYR A 79 -11.40 19.70 -7.82
C TYR A 79 -10.06 19.80 -8.53
N TYR A 80 -10.12 20.18 -9.81
CA TYR A 80 -8.96 20.58 -10.59
C TYR A 80 -9.36 21.74 -11.50
N GLN A 81 -8.39 22.58 -11.84
CA GLN A 81 -8.61 23.76 -12.67
C GLN A 81 -7.96 23.54 -14.03
N MET A 82 -8.68 23.87 -15.10
CA MET A 82 -8.18 23.71 -16.46
C MET A 82 -8.65 24.89 -17.30
N GLN A 83 -7.72 25.51 -18.03
CA GLN A 83 -8.04 26.57 -18.98
C GLN A 83 -8.58 25.92 -20.26
N THR A 84 -9.87 26.10 -20.53
CA THR A 84 -10.52 25.54 -21.73
C THR A 84 -10.94 26.61 -22.74
N ARG A 85 -10.64 27.88 -22.47
CA ARG A 85 -11.05 29.04 -23.28
C ARG A 85 -9.88 30.00 -23.47
N SER A 86 -10.07 31.01 -24.32
CA SER A 86 -9.07 32.03 -24.65
C SER A 86 -8.43 32.64 -23.40
N ALA A 87 -7.23 33.21 -23.56
CA ALA A 87 -6.43 33.76 -22.46
C ALA A 87 -7.13 34.86 -21.64
N ASP A 88 -8.16 35.51 -22.22
CA ASP A 88 -8.94 36.57 -21.57
C ASP A 88 -10.03 36.04 -20.64
N GLU A 89 -10.33 34.73 -20.64
CA GLU A 89 -11.32 34.12 -19.76
C GLU A 89 -10.68 33.38 -18.57
N PRO A 90 -11.28 33.45 -17.37
CA PRO A 90 -10.76 32.78 -16.19
C PRO A 90 -10.78 31.25 -16.35
N MET A 91 -9.93 30.57 -15.59
CA MET A 91 -9.84 29.11 -15.59
C MET A 91 -11.16 28.45 -15.16
N THR A 92 -11.55 27.36 -15.83
CA THR A 92 -12.74 26.59 -15.44
C THR A 92 -12.37 25.59 -14.34
N THR A 93 -13.14 25.59 -13.25
CA THR A 93 -12.94 24.65 -12.14
C THR A 93 -13.85 23.44 -12.32
N TYR A 94 -13.27 22.25 -12.40
CA TYR A 94 -13.98 20.97 -12.48
C TYR A 94 -14.05 20.35 -11.09
N VAL A 95 -15.26 20.04 -10.62
CA VAL A 95 -15.50 19.49 -9.28
C VAL A 95 -16.13 18.11 -9.40
N THR A 96 -15.61 17.16 -8.64
CA THR A 96 -16.07 15.78 -8.54
C THR A 96 -16.44 15.46 -7.10
N CYS A 97 -17.64 14.96 -6.85
CA CYS A 97 -18.03 14.47 -5.53
C CYS A 97 -17.47 13.07 -5.29
N VAL A 98 -16.72 12.89 -4.21
CA VAL A 98 -16.10 11.62 -3.84
C VAL A 98 -17.13 10.54 -3.48
N ASN A 99 -18.28 10.94 -2.93
CA ASN A 99 -19.27 9.98 -2.41
C ASN A 99 -20.27 9.48 -3.47
N CYS A 100 -20.70 10.35 -4.40
CA CYS A 100 -21.72 9.98 -5.41
C CYS A 100 -21.22 10.08 -6.85
N ASN A 101 -19.92 10.33 -7.03
CA ASN A 101 -19.25 10.49 -8.32
C ASN A 101 -19.95 11.47 -9.28
N ASN A 102 -20.59 12.51 -8.71
CA ASN A 102 -21.20 13.58 -9.49
C ASN A 102 -20.12 14.56 -9.94
N HIS A 103 -20.11 14.91 -11.22
CA HIS A 103 -19.15 15.84 -11.81
C HIS A 103 -19.88 17.09 -12.32
N TRP A 104 -19.36 18.28 -12.02
CA TRP A 104 -19.89 19.53 -12.55
C TRP A 104 -18.79 20.58 -12.73
N LYS A 105 -19.09 21.62 -13.50
CA LYS A 105 -18.20 22.76 -13.74
C LYS A 105 -18.64 23.93 -12.87
N PHE A 106 -17.67 24.62 -12.29
CA PHE A 106 -17.84 25.88 -11.58
C PHE A 106 -17.06 26.94 -12.38
N CYS A 107 -17.78 27.93 -12.91
CA CYS A 107 -17.25 28.99 -13.77
C CYS A 107 -17.23 30.31 -12.99
#